data_AF-A0A1I7TSD2-F1
#
_entry.id   AF-A0A1I7TSD2-F1
#
_cell.length_a   1.000
_cell.length_b   1.000
_cell.length_c   1.000
_cell.angle_alpha   90.00
_cell.angle_beta   90.00
_cell.angle_gamma   90.00
#
_symmetry.space_group_name_H-M   'P 1'
#
loop_
_entity.id
_entity.type
_entity.pdbx_description
1 polymer ?
#
loop_
_entity_poly.entity_id
_entity_poly.type
_entity_poly.pdbx_seq_one_letter_code
_entity_poly.pdbx_strand_id
1 'polypeptide(L)'
;MPAVWSKINEYWTWFLWGKTPYNELSDEMKKDARRDLYARLFFIANIPFFGVVYGSFLVSMYPATTLGDLFMKYRPPEKVRKGESPRDLIGFSEICKKGIAGFCIGVYIVLQSLTMGAGLIYVTIPFYSFAFRPVYSIGSSIFSRFLA
;
A
#
# COMPACT_ATOMS: atom_id res chain seq x y z
N MET A 1 -24.66 -14.57 19.55
CA MET A 1 -23.91 -14.24 18.31
C MET A 1 -23.83 -15.47 17.43
N PRO A 2 -23.91 -15.38 16.09
CA PRO A 2 -23.79 -16.54 15.21
C PRO A 2 -22.43 -17.23 15.38
N ALA A 3 -22.38 -18.56 15.23
CA ALA A 3 -21.19 -19.38 15.53
C ALA A 3 -19.91 -18.95 14.77
N VAL A 4 -20.06 -18.40 13.56
CA VAL A 4 -18.95 -17.87 12.75
C VAL A 4 -18.30 -16.66 13.42
N TRP A 5 -19.09 -15.75 13.98
CA TRP A 5 -18.60 -14.55 14.67
C TRP A 5 -17.89 -14.89 15.99
N SER A 6 -18.34 -15.93 16.68
CA SER A 6 -17.67 -16.43 17.89
C SER A 6 -16.26 -16.93 17.59
N LYS A 7 -16.09 -17.73 16.52
CA LYS A 7 -14.77 -18.23 16.11
C LYS A 7 -13.85 -17.11 15.66
N ILE A 8 -14.37 -16.15 14.88
CA ILE A 8 -13.60 -14.97 14.46
C ILE A 8 -13.11 -14.18 15.68
N ASN A 9 -13.97 -13.97 16.67
CA ASN A 9 -13.60 -13.25 17.89
C ASN A 9 -12.53 -14.00 18.70
N GLU A 10 -12.63 -15.33 18.79
CA GLU A 10 -11.63 -16.18 19.44
C GLU A 10 -10.26 -16.11 18.73
N TYR A 11 -10.24 -16.20 17.39
CA TYR A 11 -9.01 -16.00 16.61
C TYR A 11 -8.40 -14.62 16.80
N TRP A 12 -9.23 -13.57 16.82
CA TRP A 12 -8.77 -12.21 17.09
C TRP A 12 -8.21 -12.05 18.51
N THR A 13 -8.85 -12.69 19.48
CA THR A 13 -8.39 -12.69 20.88
C THR A 13 -7.04 -13.39 21.02
N TRP A 14 -6.87 -14.55 20.39
CA TRP A 14 -5.58 -15.26 20.36
C TRP A 14 -4.51 -14.51 19.56
N PHE A 15 -4.91 -13.83 18.49
CA PHE A 15 -4.00 -13.02 17.68
C PHE A 15 -3.52 -11.78 18.43
N LEU A 16 -4.33 -11.19 19.30
CA LEU A 16 -3.92 -10.00 20.07
C LEU A 16 -3.23 -10.38 21.38
N TRP A 17 -3.75 -11.36 22.11
CA TRP A 17 -3.35 -11.61 23.51
C TRP A 17 -2.60 -12.93 23.73
N GLY A 18 -2.49 -13.79 22.70
CA GLY A 18 -1.99 -15.14 22.86
C GLY A 18 -3.00 -16.07 23.54
N LYS A 19 -2.64 -17.35 23.72
CA LYS A 19 -3.50 -18.36 24.36
C LYS A 19 -3.41 -18.34 25.90
N THR A 20 -2.32 -17.82 26.45
CA THR A 20 -2.04 -17.80 27.88
C THR A 20 -2.43 -16.43 28.46
N PRO A 21 -3.19 -16.37 29.57
CA PRO A 21 -3.62 -15.11 30.15
C PRO A 21 -2.41 -14.30 30.67
N TYR A 22 -2.43 -12.98 30.45
CA TYR A 22 -1.30 -12.08 30.70
C TYR A 22 -0.78 -12.11 32.14
N ASN A 23 -1.65 -12.43 33.10
CA ASN A 23 -1.35 -12.45 34.52
C ASN A 23 -0.41 -13.60 34.92
N GLU A 24 -0.40 -14.68 34.14
CA GLU A 24 0.40 -15.89 34.40
C GLU A 24 1.82 -15.82 33.78
N LEU A 25 2.13 -14.75 33.05
CA LEU A 25 3.43 -14.56 32.41
C LEU A 25 4.47 -13.98 33.38
N SER A 26 5.73 -14.41 33.26
CA SER A 26 6.86 -13.78 33.94
C SER A 26 7.09 -12.35 33.42
N ASP A 27 7.80 -11.51 34.18
CA ASP A 27 7.99 -10.10 33.81
C ASP A 27 8.75 -9.90 32.48
N GLU A 28 9.70 -10.77 32.17
CA GLU A 28 10.38 -10.78 30.86
C GLU A 28 9.42 -11.17 29.74
N MET A 29 8.63 -12.23 29.93
CA MET A 29 7.65 -12.67 28.94
C MET A 29 6.53 -11.65 28.73
N LYS A 30 6.14 -10.91 29.78
CA LYS A 30 5.19 -9.79 29.69
C LYS A 30 5.73 -8.65 28.83
N LYS A 31 7.04 -8.40 28.89
CA LYS A 31 7.69 -7.36 28.08
C LYS A 31 7.70 -7.74 26.60
N ASP A 32 8.01 -8.98 26.28
CA ASP A 32 8.01 -9.46 24.89
C ASP A 32 6.58 -9.61 24.34
N ALA A 33 5.63 -10.07 25.14
CA ALA A 33 4.21 -10.10 24.76
C ALA A 33 3.67 -8.69 24.43
N ARG A 34 4.08 -7.65 25.19
CA ARG A 34 3.73 -6.26 24.85
C ARG A 34 4.34 -5.82 23.53
N ARG A 35 5.63 -6.12 23.29
CA ARG A 35 6.31 -5.77 22.04
C ARG A 35 5.64 -6.42 20.82
N ASP A 36 5.30 -7.70 20.93
CA ASP A 36 4.58 -8.45 19.90
C ASP A 36 3.17 -7.88 19.66
N LEU A 37 2.42 -7.60 20.73
CA LEU A 37 1.12 -6.93 20.63
C LEU A 37 1.22 -5.56 19.93
N TYR A 38 2.20 -4.73 20.29
CA TYR A 38 2.41 -3.43 19.63
C TYR A 38 2.76 -3.59 18.14
N ALA A 39 3.59 -4.57 17.79
CA ALA A 39 3.92 -4.85 16.40
C ALA A 39 2.67 -5.27 15.61
N ARG A 40 1.85 -6.18 16.16
CA ARG A 40 0.60 -6.62 15.52
C ARG A 40 -0.41 -5.49 15.37
N LEU A 41 -0.58 -4.67 16.42
CA LEU A 41 -1.44 -3.48 16.36
C LEU A 41 -0.94 -2.47 15.34
N PHE A 42 0.38 -2.28 15.22
CA PHE A 42 0.97 -1.43 14.19
C PHE A 42 0.62 -1.95 12.79
N PHE A 43 0.76 -3.26 12.54
CA PHE A 43 0.35 -3.84 11.26
C PHE A 43 -1.13 -3.61 10.99
N ILE A 44 -2.01 -4.00 11.91
CA ILE A 44 -3.47 -3.87 11.75
C ILE A 44 -3.87 -2.41 11.48
N ALA A 45 -3.35 -1.48 12.28
CA ALA A 45 -3.65 -0.07 12.13
C ALA A 45 -3.19 0.48 10.77
N ASN A 46 -2.13 -0.05 10.17
CA ASN A 46 -1.60 0.41 8.89
C ASN A 46 -2.08 -0.39 7.67
N ILE A 47 -2.86 -1.47 7.85
CA ILE A 47 -3.44 -2.25 6.73
C ILE A 47 -4.13 -1.37 5.68
N PRO A 48 -4.99 -0.40 6.02
CA PRO A 48 -5.67 0.43 5.01
C PRO A 48 -4.69 1.29 4.21
N PHE A 49 -3.64 1.79 4.86
CA PHE A 49 -2.59 2.56 4.18
C PHE A 49 -1.80 1.68 3.21
N PHE A 50 -1.32 0.52 3.67
CA PHE A 50 -0.59 -0.42 2.81
C PHE A 50 -1.46 -0.94 1.66
N GLY A 51 -2.75 -1.19 1.92
CA GLY A 51 -3.71 -1.56 0.89
C GLY A 51 -3.86 -0.50 -0.19
N VAL A 52 -3.91 0.79 0.19
CA VAL A 52 -3.95 1.90 -0.76
C VAL A 52 -2.65 2.01 -1.55
N VAL A 53 -1.48 1.95 -0.90
CA VAL A 53 -0.17 2.04 -1.57
C VAL A 53 0.03 0.90 -2.58
N TYR A 54 -0.33 -0.33 -2.19
CA TYR A 54 -0.19 -1.48 -3.07
C TYR A 54 -1.25 -1.47 -4.19
N GLY A 55 -2.49 -1.11 -3.87
CA GLY A 55 -3.56 -0.97 -4.86
C GLY A 55 -3.25 0.10 -5.90
N SER A 56 -2.77 1.27 -5.47
CA SER A 56 -2.38 2.35 -6.38
C SER A 56 -1.23 1.92 -7.29
N PHE A 57 -0.24 1.21 -6.73
CA PHE A 57 0.88 0.66 -7.52
C PHE A 57 0.39 -0.25 -8.64
N LEU A 58 -0.48 -1.22 -8.34
CA LEU A 58 -1.00 -2.15 -9.34
C LEU A 58 -1.82 -1.44 -10.42
N VAL A 59 -2.71 -0.53 -10.02
CA VAL A 59 -3.57 0.22 -10.94
C VAL A 59 -2.76 1.16 -11.84
N SER A 60 -1.63 1.68 -11.37
CA SER A 60 -0.79 2.61 -12.12
C SER A 60 0.22 1.89 -13.01
N MET A 61 0.72 0.73 -12.57
CA MET A 61 1.70 -0.05 -13.32
C MET A 61 1.08 -0.70 -14.56
N TYR A 62 -0.11 -1.30 -14.44
CA TYR A 62 -0.79 -2.01 -15.53
C TYR A 62 -0.99 -1.17 -16.82
N PRO A 63 -1.55 0.05 -16.78
CA PRO A 63 -1.70 0.88 -17.97
C PRO A 63 -0.34 1.40 -18.48
N ALA A 64 0.62 1.70 -17.59
CA ALA A 64 1.94 2.18 -18.00
C ALA A 64 2.74 1.12 -18.78
N THR A 65 2.66 -0.15 -18.36
CA THR A 65 3.29 -1.27 -19.08
C THR A 65 2.54 -1.58 -20.38
N THR A 66 1.21 -1.60 -20.34
CA THR A 66 0.38 -1.84 -21.54
C THR A 66 0.62 -0.80 -22.64
N LEU A 67 0.75 0.49 -22.26
CA LEU A 67 1.12 1.55 -23.19
C LEU A 67 2.52 1.33 -23.77
N GLY A 68 3.49 0.94 -22.94
CA GLY A 68 4.84 0.63 -23.38
C GLY A 68 4.89 -0.49 -24.44
N ASP A 69 4.17 -1.58 -24.20
CA ASP A 69 4.06 -2.70 -25.13
C ASP A 69 3.40 -2.28 -26.45
N LEU A 70 2.36 -1.43 -26.36
CA LEU A 70 1.66 -0.92 -27.54
C LEU A 70 2.56 -0.02 -28.39
N PHE A 71 3.30 0.90 -27.77
CA PHE A 71 4.25 1.76 -28.48
C PHE A 71 5.39 0.97 -29.13
N MET A 72 5.85 -0.10 -28.48
CA MET A 72 6.86 -0.99 -29.06
C MET A 72 6.31 -1.82 -30.23
N LYS A 73 5.03 -2.21 -30.18
CA LYS A 73 4.35 -2.94 -31.26
C LYS A 73 4.08 -2.08 -32.50
N TYR A 74 3.74 -0.80 -32.32
CA TYR A 74 3.47 0.13 -33.43
C TYR A 74 4.75 0.81 -33.98
N ARG A 75 5.92 0.52 -33.41
CA ARG A 75 7.19 1.01 -33.94
C ARG A 75 7.35 0.48 -35.38
N PRO A 76 7.57 1.36 -36.39
CA PRO A 76 7.83 0.89 -37.75
C PRO A 76 9.08 -0.01 -37.74
N PRO A 77 9.08 -1.12 -38.49
CA PRO A 77 10.29 -1.92 -38.61
C PRO A 77 11.41 -1.01 -39.11
N GLU A 78 12.55 -1.03 -38.43
CA GLU A 78 13.78 -0.34 -38.86
C GLU A 78 14.16 -0.90 -40.23
N LYS A 79 13.67 -0.27 -41.30
CA LYS A 79 14.11 -0.56 -42.65
C LYS A 79 15.52 -0.01 -42.74
N VAL A 80 16.51 -0.90 -42.74
CA VAL A 80 17.91 -0.55 -43.06
C VAL A 80 17.88 0.17 -44.41
N ARG A 81 18.07 1.49 -44.39
CA ARG A 81 18.23 2.27 -45.62
C ARG A 81 19.54 1.80 -46.25
N LYS A 82 19.51 1.30 -47.49
CA LYS A 82 20.72 0.83 -48.19
C LYS A 82 21.76 1.96 -48.20
N GLY A 83 22.79 1.86 -47.36
CA GLY A 83 23.85 2.86 -47.20
C GLY A 83 24.04 3.44 -45.79
N GLU A 84 23.13 3.18 -44.84
CA GLU A 84 23.29 3.63 -43.44
C GLU A 84 24.20 2.71 -42.62
N SER A 85 25.11 3.29 -41.83
CA SER A 85 26.00 2.54 -40.95
C SER A 85 25.20 1.84 -39.83
N PRO A 86 25.49 0.58 -39.47
CA PRO A 86 24.79 -0.13 -38.39
C PRO A 86 24.77 0.63 -37.06
N ARG A 87 25.77 1.51 -36.81
CA ARG A 87 25.87 2.30 -35.58
C ARG A 87 24.80 3.39 -35.46
N ASP A 88 24.41 4.02 -36.57
CA ASP A 88 23.46 5.14 -36.55
C ASP A 88 22.02 4.62 -36.34
N LEU A 89 21.72 3.44 -36.89
CA LEU A 89 20.46 2.73 -36.69
C LEU A 89 20.27 2.31 -35.22
N ILE A 90 21.32 1.77 -34.59
CA ILE A 90 21.30 1.41 -33.15
C ILE A 90 21.09 2.65 -32.28
N GLY A 91 21.76 3.77 -32.60
CA GLY A 91 21.60 5.04 -31.88
C GLY A 91 20.18 5.59 -31.94
N PHE A 92 19.54 5.58 -33.10
CA PHE A 92 18.15 6.03 -33.26
C PHE A 92 17.16 5.11 -32.51
N SER A 93 17.38 3.80 -32.57
CA SER A 93 16.59 2.80 -31.85
C SER A 93 16.58 3.03 -30.34
N GLU A 94 17.74 3.37 -29.77
CA GLU A 94 17.91 3.65 -28.35
C GLU A 94 17.24 4.95 -27.92
N ILE A 95 17.35 6.02 -28.71
CA ILE A 95 16.71 7.31 -28.41
C ILE A 95 15.19 7.14 -28.36
N CYS A 96 14.60 6.46 -29.33
CA CYS A 96 13.17 6.15 -29.33
C CYS A 96 12.76 5.26 -28.14
N LYS A 97 13.61 4.30 -27.72
CA LYS A 97 13.32 3.46 -26.54
C LYS A 97 13.33 4.28 -25.25
N LYS A 98 14.32 5.17 -25.09
CA LYS A 98 14.44 6.07 -23.95
C LYS A 98 13.25 7.04 -23.89
N GLY A 99 12.80 7.56 -25.03
CA GLY A 99 11.61 8.41 -25.12
C GLY A 99 10.33 7.70 -24.68
N ILE A 100 10.06 6.49 -25.19
CA ILE A 100 8.90 5.69 -24.78
C ILE A 100 8.97 5.32 -23.29
N ALA A 101 10.14 4.91 -22.81
CA ALA A 101 10.33 4.60 -21.39
C ALA A 101 10.05 5.81 -20.49
N GLY A 102 10.54 7.00 -20.87
CA GLY A 102 10.27 8.25 -20.16
C GLY A 102 8.77 8.60 -20.13
N PHE A 103 8.08 8.40 -21.25
CA PHE A 103 6.62 8.60 -21.32
C PHE A 103 5.85 7.63 -20.41
N CYS A 104 6.18 6.33 -20.42
CA CYS A 104 5.53 5.34 -19.56
C CYS A 104 5.77 5.64 -18.07
N ILE A 105 6.97 6.08 -17.70
CA ILE A 105 7.28 6.53 -16.34
C ILE A 105 6.43 7.75 -15.97
N GLY A 106 6.30 8.73 -16.87
CA GLY A 106 5.44 9.89 -16.65
C GLY A 106 3.98 9.51 -16.41
N VAL A 107 3.43 8.62 -17.24
CA VAL A 107 2.07 8.09 -17.08
C VAL A 107 1.90 7.37 -15.74
N TYR A 108 2.86 6.52 -15.37
CA TYR A 108 2.87 5.84 -14.07
C TYR A 108 2.85 6.84 -12.92
N ILE A 109 3.70 7.87 -12.92
CA ILE A 109 3.78 8.85 -11.82
C ILE A 109 2.45 9.59 -11.65
N VAL A 110 1.83 10.01 -12.75
CA VAL A 110 0.54 10.73 -12.71
C VAL A 110 -0.56 9.82 -12.16
N LEU A 111 -0.67 8.60 -12.69
CA LEU A 111 -1.66 7.62 -12.22
C LEU A 111 -1.44 7.23 -10.76
N GLN A 112 -0.19 7.05 -10.35
CA GLN A 112 0.15 6.71 -8.97
C GLN A 112 -0.25 7.81 -8.01
N SER A 113 0.02 9.07 -8.38
CA SER A 113 -0.35 10.23 -7.57
C SER A 113 -1.86 10.35 -7.42
N LEU A 114 -2.61 10.17 -8.51
CA LEU A 114 -4.07 10.25 -8.50
C LEU A 114 -4.71 9.11 -7.70
N THR A 115 -4.30 7.87 -7.95
CA THR A 115 -4.86 6.68 -7.30
C THR A 115 -4.49 6.62 -5.82
N MET A 116 -3.27 6.99 -5.46
CA MET A 116 -2.84 7.09 -4.06
C MET A 116 -3.59 8.23 -3.35
N GLY A 117 -3.73 9.40 -3.98
CA GLY A 117 -4.52 10.51 -3.44
C GLY A 117 -5.98 10.13 -3.21
N ALA A 118 -6.61 9.48 -4.18
CA ALA A 118 -7.98 8.98 -4.04
C ALA A 118 -8.09 7.92 -2.94
N GLY A 119 -7.18 6.96 -2.87
CA GLY A 119 -7.19 5.94 -1.81
C GLY A 119 -7.01 6.54 -0.42
N LEU A 120 -6.16 7.55 -0.27
CA LEU A 120 -5.99 8.24 1.01
C LEU A 120 -7.28 8.96 1.44
N ILE A 121 -7.92 9.70 0.53
CA ILE A 121 -9.12 10.49 0.83
C ILE A 121 -10.35 9.60 1.08
N TYR A 122 -10.54 8.56 0.28
CA TYR A 122 -11.78 7.77 0.29
C TYR A 122 -11.69 6.48 1.09
N VAL A 123 -10.49 5.96 1.38
CA VAL A 123 -10.31 4.70 2.11
C VAL A 123 -9.58 4.94 3.43
N THR A 124 -8.37 5.49 3.37
CA THR A 124 -7.48 5.58 4.53
C THR A 124 -8.00 6.55 5.59
N ILE A 125 -8.29 7.80 5.22
CA ILE A 125 -8.79 8.83 6.15
C ILE A 125 -10.13 8.44 6.79
N PRO A 126 -11.15 7.96 6.05
CA PRO A 126 -12.41 7.53 6.65
C PRO A 126 -12.25 6.33 7.57
N PHE A 127 -11.40 5.35 7.21
CA PHE A 127 -11.11 4.22 8.09
C PHE A 127 -10.50 4.67 9.42
N TYR A 128 -9.48 5.52 9.37
CA TYR A 128 -8.86 6.04 10.60
C TYR A 128 -9.85 6.88 11.42
N SER A 129 -10.65 7.71 10.75
CA SER A 129 -11.68 8.52 11.41
C SER A 129 -12.73 7.67 12.11
N PHE A 130 -13.13 6.54 11.52
CA PHE A 130 -14.06 5.59 12.11
C PHE A 130 -13.43 4.78 13.26
N ALA A 131 -12.25 4.20 13.02
CA ALA A 131 -11.59 3.32 13.98
C ALA A 131 -11.10 4.06 15.23
N PHE A 132 -10.64 5.31 15.09
CA PHE A 132 -10.03 6.07 16.18
C PHE A 132 -10.94 7.16 16.78
N ARG A 133 -12.11 7.46 16.18
CA ARG A 133 -13.11 8.36 16.80
C ARG A 133 -13.48 7.97 18.23
N PRO A 134 -13.78 6.69 18.53
CA PRO A 134 -14.15 6.27 19.88
C PRO A 134 -13.01 6.51 20.88
N VAL A 135 -11.77 6.24 20.46
CA VAL A 135 -10.57 6.44 21.28
C VAL A 135 -10.36 7.91 21.61
N TYR A 136 -10.55 8.79 20.62
CA TYR A 136 -10.45 10.25 20.80
C TYR A 136 -11.55 10.80 21.73
N SER A 137 -12.77 10.26 21.62
CA SER A 137 -13.89 10.61 22.51
C SER A 137 -13.66 10.17 23.95
N ILE A 138 -13.08 8.99 24.17
CA ILE A 138 -12.76 8.48 25.51
C ILE A 138 -11.62 9.31 26.12
N GLY A 139 -10.56 9.60 25.36
CA GLY A 139 -9.44 10.42 25.82
C GLY A 139 -9.86 11.83 26.23
N SER A 140 -10.71 12.49 25.43
CA SER A 140 -11.23 13.82 25.74
C SER A 140 -12.18 13.83 26.95
N SER A 141 -13.00 12.79 27.13
CA SER A 141 -13.86 12.59 28.30
C SER A 141 -13.05 12.41 29.61
N ILE A 142 -11.97 11.62 29.56
CA ILE A 142 -11.10 11.42 30.72
C ILE A 142 -10.32 12.71 31.02
N PHE A 143 -9.77 13.36 30.01
CA PHE A 143 -9.01 14.61 30.16
C PHE A 143 -9.86 15.74 30.75
N SER A 144 -11.11 15.89 30.29
CA SER A 144 -12.04 16.87 30.83
C SER A 144 -12.46 16.59 32.28
N ARG A 145 -12.50 15.32 32.71
CA ARG A 145 -12.75 14.95 34.12
C ARG A 145 -11.55 15.16 35.05
N PHE A 146 -10.33 15.22 34.51
CA PHE A 146 -9.12 15.52 35.30
C PHE A 146 -8.84 17.02 35.42
N LEU A 147 -9.46 17.85 34.57
CA LEU A 147 -9.33 19.30 34.56
C LEU A 147 -10.50 20.04 35.23
N ALA A 148 -11.55 19.32 35.64
CA ALA A 148 -12.67 19.83 36.43
C ALA A 148 -12.51 19.44 37.90
#